data_AF-A0A0Q8L7V5-F1
#
_entry.id   AF-A0A0Q8L7V5-F1
#
_cell.length_a   1.000
_cell.length_b   1.000
_cell.length_c   1.000
_cell.angle_alpha   90.00
_cell.angle_beta   90.00
_cell.angle_gamma   90.00
#
_symmetry.space_group_name_H-M   'P 1'
#
loop_
_entity.id
_entity.type
_entity.pdbx_description
1 polymer ?
#
loop_
_entity_poly.entity_id
_entity_poly.type
_entity_poly.pdbx_seq_one_letter_code
_entity_poly.pdbx_strand_id
1 'polypeptide(L)'
;MTPEHDMRPFRHILPVVASAALLTGCAGRSLDASHSALASPVAVTDPYWKPGWVSRSRQEYAPDWGRFPPIVTRLTGYPTEAQANNALRRSRWSTVPVRSLTKEGIKTISVPAEAPDMVAAGVRVFACRPGALNGYSGRVQYYNGPVVACACDLLSDDGRVLARVPLNFYYWRKAWRVQDPRPSYKSVPWAYQEPSPPKSKGWFGDRY
;
A
#
# COMPACT_ATOMS: atom_id res chain seq x y z
N MET A 1 -39.78 23.95 -81.62
CA MET A 1 -39.27 22.56 -81.52
C MET A 1 -39.23 22.19 -80.05
N THR A 2 -40.24 21.47 -79.57
CA THR A 2 -40.18 20.56 -78.41
C THR A 2 -39.17 19.42 -78.73
N PRO A 3 -38.60 18.66 -77.76
CA PRO A 3 -39.29 18.02 -76.61
C PRO A 3 -38.45 18.01 -75.29
N GLU A 4 -38.99 17.78 -74.08
CA GLU A 4 -39.67 16.57 -73.54
C GLU A 4 -38.79 15.31 -73.71
N HIS A 5 -38.56 14.40 -72.76
CA HIS A 5 -39.26 13.92 -71.56
C HIS A 5 -38.25 13.19 -70.64
N ASP A 6 -38.50 13.14 -69.33
CA ASP A 6 -38.82 11.87 -68.62
C ASP A 6 -39.22 12.21 -67.16
N MET A 7 -40.50 12.17 -66.80
CA MET A 7 -41.21 11.03 -66.18
C MET A 7 -40.43 10.41 -65.01
N ARG A 8 -40.69 10.76 -63.74
CA ARG A 8 -41.88 10.51 -62.87
C ARG A 8 -41.48 9.56 -61.70
N PRO A 9 -42.30 9.45 -60.65
CA PRO A 9 -41.88 9.66 -59.26
C PRO A 9 -41.92 8.35 -58.44
N PHE A 10 -41.67 8.39 -57.13
CA PHE A 10 -42.67 7.96 -56.14
C PHE A 10 -42.18 8.24 -54.70
N ARG A 11 -43.10 8.85 -53.95
CA ARG A 11 -43.08 9.03 -52.50
C ARG A 11 -43.18 7.68 -51.79
N HIS A 12 -42.64 7.55 -50.56
CA HIS A 12 -43.44 7.50 -49.32
C HIS A 12 -42.71 6.83 -48.12
N ILE A 13 -43.06 7.36 -46.93
CA ILE A 13 -43.09 6.74 -45.59
C ILE A 13 -41.81 6.80 -44.72
N LEU A 14 -41.84 7.72 -43.75
CA LEU A 14 -41.19 7.62 -42.44
C LEU A 14 -41.94 6.58 -41.58
N PRO A 15 -41.24 5.79 -40.74
CA PRO A 15 -41.38 6.04 -39.31
C PRO A 15 -40.11 5.84 -38.46
N VAL A 16 -40.02 6.72 -37.46
CA VAL A 16 -39.48 6.57 -36.10
C VAL A 16 -39.01 5.17 -35.68
N VAL A 17 -37.72 5.05 -35.32
CA VAL A 17 -37.29 4.28 -34.14
C VAL A 17 -36.18 5.05 -33.43
N ALA A 18 -36.52 5.59 -32.26
CA ALA A 18 -35.59 6.05 -31.26
C ALA A 18 -34.79 4.85 -30.73
N SER A 19 -33.47 4.97 -30.66
CA SER A 19 -32.64 4.04 -29.88
C SER A 19 -31.61 4.86 -29.13
N ALA A 20 -32.03 5.27 -27.93
CA ALA A 20 -31.14 5.78 -26.90
C ALA A 20 -30.26 4.62 -26.42
N ALA A 21 -29.01 4.58 -26.88
CA ALA A 21 -28.00 3.69 -26.31
C ALA A 21 -27.49 4.28 -25.00
N LEU A 22 -28.25 4.06 -23.93
CA LEU A 22 -27.74 4.12 -22.56
C LEU A 22 -26.87 2.87 -22.34
N LEU A 23 -25.57 3.00 -22.59
CA LEU A 23 -24.59 2.06 -22.05
C LEU A 23 -23.98 2.69 -20.79
N THR A 24 -24.54 2.24 -19.67
CA THR A 24 -23.96 2.30 -18.33
C THR A 24 -22.54 1.73 -18.35
N GLY A 25 -21.55 2.60 -18.58
CA GLY A 25 -20.17 2.33 -18.22
C GLY A 25 -20.08 2.22 -16.72
N CYS A 26 -19.89 1.01 -16.20
CA CYS A 26 -19.56 0.77 -14.80
C CYS A 26 -18.48 1.74 -14.36
N ALA A 27 -18.76 2.46 -13.28
CA ALA A 27 -17.80 3.30 -12.57
C ALA A 27 -16.56 2.47 -12.22
N GLY A 28 -15.57 2.46 -13.12
CA GLY A 28 -14.20 2.38 -12.70
C GLY A 28 -14.00 3.56 -11.79
N ARG A 29 -13.90 3.30 -10.48
CA ARG A 29 -13.32 4.27 -9.56
C ARG A 29 -11.96 4.58 -10.15
N SER A 30 -11.86 5.71 -10.86
CA SER A 30 -10.59 6.37 -11.08
C SER A 30 -9.97 6.44 -9.70
N LEU A 31 -8.86 5.72 -9.52
CA LEU A 31 -7.90 6.08 -8.49
C LEU A 31 -7.72 7.57 -8.66
N ASP A 32 -8.06 8.34 -7.63
CA ASP A 32 -7.59 9.71 -7.48
C ASP A 32 -6.06 9.65 -7.38
N ALA A 33 -5.43 9.40 -8.54
CA ALA A 33 -4.08 9.79 -8.84
C ALA A 33 -4.11 11.30 -9.04
N SER A 34 -4.43 12.02 -7.97
CA SER A 34 -4.00 13.40 -7.81
C SER A 34 -2.50 13.38 -7.49
N HIS A 35 -1.71 12.96 -8.47
CA HIS A 35 -0.27 13.23 -8.52
C HIS A 35 -0.09 14.68 -8.95
N SER A 36 0.58 15.46 -8.10
CA SER A 36 1.00 16.87 -8.27
C SER A 36 0.25 17.87 -7.38
N ALA A 37 0.19 17.60 -6.09
CA ALA A 37 0.45 18.70 -5.15
C ALA A 37 1.96 18.87 -5.11
N LEU A 38 2.48 20.04 -5.53
CA LEU A 38 3.77 20.55 -5.03
C LEU A 38 3.84 20.18 -3.55
N ALA A 39 4.90 19.48 -3.14
CA ALA A 39 5.02 18.84 -1.83
C ALA A 39 4.77 19.84 -0.70
N SER A 40 3.50 20.01 -0.32
CA SER A 40 3.12 20.74 0.87
C SER A 40 3.88 20.11 2.04
N PRO A 41 4.48 20.91 2.93
CA PRO A 41 5.20 20.38 4.07
C PRO A 41 4.29 19.41 4.81
N VAL A 42 4.73 18.15 4.92
CA VAL A 42 3.94 17.11 5.57
C VAL A 42 3.69 17.58 7.00
N ALA A 43 2.42 17.80 7.33
CA ALA A 43 2.01 18.29 8.65
C ALA A 43 2.74 17.48 9.74
N VAL A 44 3.26 18.13 10.77
CA VAL A 44 4.02 17.46 11.86
C VAL A 44 3.09 17.05 13.00
N THR A 45 1.79 16.95 12.73
CA THR A 45 0.77 16.61 13.71
C THR A 45 -0.11 15.50 13.13
N ASP A 46 -0.12 14.35 13.79
CA ASP A 46 -1.01 13.22 13.56
C ASP A 46 -1.80 12.97 14.86
N PRO A 47 -3.12 12.78 14.81
CA PRO A 47 -3.89 12.30 15.96
C PRO A 47 -3.45 10.89 16.35
N TYR A 48 -3.44 10.61 17.66
CA TYR A 48 -3.13 9.28 18.17
C TYR A 48 -4.40 8.44 18.26
N TRP A 49 -4.61 7.57 17.27
CA TRP A 49 -5.78 6.69 17.24
C TRP A 49 -5.45 5.27 17.67
N LYS A 50 -6.45 4.62 18.26
CA LYS A 50 -6.43 3.20 18.63
C LYS A 50 -7.64 2.50 17.99
N PRO A 51 -7.52 1.26 17.51
CA PRO A 51 -8.67 0.51 17.04
C PRO A 51 -9.57 0.17 18.24
N GLY A 52 -10.88 0.21 18.04
CA GLY A 52 -11.86 -0.14 19.08
C GLY A 52 -11.87 -1.65 19.38
N TRP A 53 -11.48 -2.47 18.41
CA TRP A 53 -11.39 -3.92 18.54
C TRP A 53 -10.18 -4.47 17.78
N VAL A 54 -9.72 -5.68 18.13
CA VAL A 54 -8.72 -6.42 17.35
C VAL A 54 -9.33 -7.73 16.89
N SER A 55 -9.42 -7.88 15.57
CA SER A 55 -9.86 -9.13 14.94
C SER A 55 -8.89 -9.50 13.82
N ARG A 56 -8.74 -10.81 13.59
CA ARG A 56 -8.00 -11.33 12.43
C ARG A 56 -8.79 -11.27 11.13
N SER A 57 -10.13 -11.13 11.21
CA SER A 57 -11.03 -11.22 10.06
C SER A 57 -11.55 -9.87 9.57
N ARG A 58 -11.28 -8.78 10.30
CA ARG A 58 -11.84 -7.46 10.01
C ARG A 58 -10.79 -6.37 10.21
N GLN A 59 -10.62 -5.53 9.20
CA GLN A 59 -9.84 -4.30 9.30
C GLN A 59 -10.66 -3.22 10.00
N GLU A 60 -10.07 -2.59 11.00
CA GLU A 60 -10.66 -1.44 11.70
C GLU A 60 -10.24 -0.11 11.05
N TYR A 61 -11.03 0.92 11.33
CA TYR A 61 -10.84 2.27 10.80
C TYR A 61 -10.73 3.25 11.96
N ALA A 62 -9.93 4.30 11.77
CA ALA A 62 -9.85 5.44 12.67
C ALA A 62 -11.12 6.31 12.55
N PRO A 63 -11.35 7.24 13.50
CA PRO A 63 -12.53 8.13 13.49
C PRO A 63 -12.67 8.99 12.22
N ASP A 64 -11.56 9.25 11.51
CA ASP A 64 -11.54 9.96 10.23
C ASP A 64 -11.69 9.02 9.02
N TRP A 65 -12.04 7.76 9.25
CA TRP A 65 -12.06 6.68 8.25
C TRP A 65 -10.68 6.29 7.69
N GLY A 66 -9.60 6.70 8.35
CA GLY A 66 -8.26 6.23 8.04
C GLY A 66 -8.12 4.74 8.31
N ARG A 67 -7.55 3.99 7.36
CA ARG A 67 -7.35 2.54 7.48
C ARG A 67 -6.24 2.21 8.47
N PHE A 68 -6.54 1.44 9.52
CA PHE A 68 -5.50 0.79 10.33
C PHE A 68 -4.86 -0.36 9.54
N PRO A 69 -3.71 -0.90 9.98
CA PRO A 69 -3.17 -2.13 9.42
C PRO A 69 -4.22 -3.26 9.47
N PRO A 70 -4.41 -4.04 8.38
CA PRO A 70 -5.34 -5.16 8.33
C PRO A 70 -5.15 -6.17 9.47
N ILE A 71 -3.90 -6.43 9.85
CA ILE A 71 -3.56 -7.35 10.94
C ILE A 71 -2.91 -6.58 12.08
N VAL A 72 -3.59 -6.50 13.21
CA VAL A 72 -3.03 -5.98 14.47
C VAL A 72 -3.16 -7.01 15.58
N THR A 73 -2.30 -6.95 16.60
CA THR A 73 -2.20 -8.02 17.61
C THR A 73 -2.67 -7.63 19.01
N ARG A 74 -2.82 -6.33 19.30
CA ARG A 74 -3.29 -5.81 20.60
C ARG A 74 -4.00 -4.46 20.46
N LEU A 75 -4.81 -4.08 21.44
CA LEU A 75 -5.45 -2.77 21.51
C LEU A 75 -4.45 -1.68 21.97
N THR A 76 -3.72 -1.10 21.01
CA THR A 76 -2.84 0.06 21.22
C THR A 76 -2.94 1.02 20.04
N GLY A 77 -2.18 2.10 20.04
CA GLY A 77 -2.12 2.99 18.88
C GLY A 77 -1.32 2.40 17.74
N TYR A 78 -1.85 2.54 16.53
CA TYR A 78 -1.18 2.17 15.28
C TYR A 78 -1.29 3.33 14.30
N PRO A 79 -0.31 3.53 13.41
CA PRO A 79 -0.47 4.49 12.33
C PRO A 79 -1.55 3.98 11.37
N THR A 80 -2.44 4.87 10.92
CA THR A 80 -3.22 4.60 9.72
C THR A 80 -2.33 4.61 8.48
N GLU A 81 -2.81 4.11 7.35
CA GLU A 81 -2.05 4.11 6.10
C GLU A 81 -1.59 5.51 5.68
N ALA A 82 -2.46 6.53 5.82
CA ALA A 82 -2.09 7.92 5.55
C ALA A 82 -1.00 8.41 6.52
N GLN A 83 -1.14 8.11 7.82
CA GLN A 83 -0.13 8.47 8.83
C GLN A 83 1.21 7.75 8.59
N ALA A 84 1.19 6.49 8.14
CA ALA A 84 2.39 5.74 7.81
C ALA A 84 3.11 6.36 6.60
N ASN A 85 2.38 6.77 5.57
CA ASN A 85 2.94 7.48 4.42
C ASN A 85 3.48 8.86 4.81
N ASN A 86 2.80 9.60 5.69
CA ASN A 86 3.31 10.85 6.24
C ASN A 86 4.62 10.60 7.02
N ALA A 87 4.66 9.56 7.85
CA ALA A 87 5.84 9.18 8.62
C ALA A 87 7.03 8.80 7.72
N LEU A 88 6.78 8.10 6.61
CA LEU A 88 7.80 7.78 5.60
C LEU A 88 8.37 9.06 5.00
N ARG A 89 7.53 9.98 4.51
CA ARG A 89 7.95 11.26 3.91
C ARG A 89 8.69 12.19 4.87
N ARG A 90 8.38 12.12 6.18
CA ARG A 90 9.12 12.85 7.23
C ARG A 90 10.48 12.23 7.54
N SER A 91 10.71 10.99 7.14
CA SER A 91 11.92 10.25 7.46
C SER A 91 12.93 10.30 6.31
N ARG A 92 14.17 9.86 6.58
CA ARG A 92 15.18 9.69 5.52
C ARG A 92 14.88 8.49 4.61
N TRP A 93 13.88 7.67 4.90
CA TRP A 93 13.57 6.48 4.10
C TRP A 93 13.04 6.81 2.71
N SER A 94 12.35 7.93 2.55
CA SER A 94 11.93 8.41 1.23
C SER A 94 13.09 8.94 0.40
N THR A 95 14.35 8.72 0.82
CA THR A 95 15.57 9.02 0.05
C THR A 95 16.51 7.82 -0.01
N VAL A 96 16.18 6.69 0.61
CA VAL A 96 17.03 5.49 0.61
C VAL A 96 16.75 4.68 -0.67
N PRO A 97 17.77 4.41 -1.50
CA PRO A 97 17.61 3.51 -2.64
C PRO A 97 17.21 2.11 -2.19
N VAL A 98 16.15 1.54 -2.77
CA VAL A 98 15.67 0.21 -2.40
C VAL A 98 16.76 -0.85 -2.59
N ARG A 99 17.64 -0.70 -3.57
CA ARG A 99 18.78 -1.61 -3.81
C ARG A 99 19.78 -1.68 -2.64
N SER A 100 19.93 -0.64 -1.82
CA SER A 100 20.81 -0.74 -0.64
C SER A 100 20.24 -1.74 0.36
N LEU A 101 18.91 -1.81 0.48
CA LEU A 101 18.19 -2.73 1.36
C LEU A 101 18.32 -4.19 0.90
N THR A 102 18.41 -4.42 -0.41
CA THR A 102 18.51 -5.78 -0.98
C THR A 102 19.89 -6.39 -0.77
N LYS A 103 20.96 -5.58 -0.85
CA LYS A 103 22.34 -6.01 -0.52
C LYS A 103 22.45 -6.53 0.91
N GLU A 104 21.59 -6.06 1.79
CA GLU A 104 21.62 -6.38 3.20
C GLU A 104 20.88 -7.69 3.52
N GLY A 105 20.17 -8.28 2.53
CA GLY A 105 19.52 -9.60 2.60
C GLY A 105 17.98 -9.59 2.47
N ILE A 106 17.38 -8.46 2.10
CA ILE A 106 15.93 -8.39 1.84
C ILE A 106 15.59 -9.02 0.49
N LYS A 107 14.67 -10.01 0.49
CA LYS A 107 14.09 -10.53 -0.75
C LYS A 107 13.19 -9.49 -1.40
N THR A 108 13.55 -9.03 -2.59
CA THR A 108 12.64 -8.26 -3.44
C THR A 108 11.55 -9.19 -3.97
N ILE A 109 10.30 -8.73 -3.93
CA ILE A 109 9.18 -9.49 -4.48
C ILE A 109 9.10 -9.29 -6.00
N SER A 110 9.55 -8.13 -6.50
CA SER A 110 9.24 -7.70 -7.87
C SER A 110 10.11 -6.53 -8.36
N VAL A 111 11.41 -6.53 -8.03
CA VAL A 111 12.36 -5.56 -8.60
C VAL A 111 13.24 -6.29 -9.59
N PRO A 112 13.16 -5.96 -10.90
CA PRO A 112 14.12 -6.45 -11.88
C PRO A 112 15.54 -6.17 -11.39
N ALA A 113 16.44 -7.14 -11.53
CA ALA A 113 17.84 -7.01 -11.07
C ALA A 113 18.58 -5.79 -11.68
N GLU A 114 18.05 -5.25 -12.77
CA GLU A 114 18.56 -4.14 -13.57
C GLU A 114 17.82 -2.81 -13.36
N ALA A 115 16.81 -2.76 -12.47
CA ALA A 115 16.10 -1.51 -12.21
C ALA A 115 17.04 -0.45 -11.60
N PRO A 116 16.92 0.83 -12.01
CA PRO A 116 17.67 1.92 -11.40
C PRO A 116 17.44 1.97 -9.89
N ASP A 117 18.31 2.64 -9.16
CA ASP A 117 18.21 2.88 -7.72
C ASP A 117 16.92 3.66 -7.38
N MET A 118 15.80 2.93 -7.32
CA MET A 118 14.49 3.48 -7.05
C MET A 118 14.35 3.79 -5.57
N VAL A 119 13.74 4.93 -5.29
CA VAL A 119 13.43 5.37 -3.94
C VAL A 119 11.94 5.13 -3.69
N ALA A 120 11.59 4.71 -2.47
CA ALA A 120 10.20 4.50 -2.11
C ALA A 120 9.43 5.83 -2.07
N ALA A 121 8.40 5.95 -2.90
CA ALA A 121 7.47 7.08 -2.91
C ALA A 121 6.36 6.91 -1.85
N GLY A 122 6.06 5.66 -1.47
CA GLY A 122 5.03 5.35 -0.49
C GLY A 122 5.29 4.06 0.28
N VAL A 123 4.43 3.82 1.28
CA VAL A 123 4.44 2.59 2.08
C VAL A 123 3.01 2.06 2.26
N ARG A 124 2.86 0.74 2.13
CA ARG A 124 1.64 0.03 2.50
C ARG A 124 1.92 -0.86 3.70
N VAL A 125 1.13 -0.68 4.76
CA VAL A 125 1.27 -1.45 6.01
C VAL A 125 0.20 -2.55 6.02
N PHE A 126 0.62 -3.81 6.19
CA PHE A 126 -0.32 -4.94 6.17
C PHE A 126 -0.45 -5.66 7.53
N ALA A 127 0.58 -5.62 8.37
CA ALA A 127 0.53 -6.19 9.71
C ALA A 127 1.36 -5.37 10.70
N CYS A 128 0.88 -5.18 11.93
CA CYS A 128 1.62 -4.53 12.99
C CYS A 128 1.43 -5.24 14.34
N ARG A 129 2.47 -5.15 15.18
CA ARG A 129 2.40 -5.56 16.58
C ARG A 129 3.12 -4.56 17.48
N PRO A 130 2.72 -4.43 18.76
CA PRO A 130 3.42 -3.58 19.71
C PRO A 130 4.87 -4.05 19.93
N GLY A 131 5.75 -3.08 20.14
CA GLY A 131 7.19 -3.27 20.27
C GLY A 131 7.96 -2.74 19.07
N ALA A 132 9.28 -2.91 19.08
CA ALA A 132 10.16 -2.55 17.98
C ALA A 132 10.98 -3.77 17.57
N LEU A 133 11.15 -3.96 16.26
CA LEU A 133 12.11 -4.93 15.73
C LEU A 133 13.52 -4.47 16.13
N ASN A 134 14.27 -5.36 16.78
CA ASN A 134 15.66 -5.13 17.12
C ASN A 134 16.55 -5.59 15.95
N GLY A 135 17.39 -4.68 15.44
CA GLY A 135 18.20 -4.96 14.26
C GLY A 135 19.24 -6.08 14.43
N TYR A 136 19.79 -6.22 15.62
CA TYR A 136 20.84 -7.22 15.88
C TYR A 136 20.27 -8.62 16.07
N SER A 137 19.14 -8.75 16.75
CA SER A 137 18.54 -10.05 17.07
C SER A 137 17.47 -10.51 16.07
N GLY A 138 16.93 -9.58 15.27
CA GLY A 138 15.78 -9.84 14.40
C GLY A 138 14.47 -10.11 15.15
N ARG A 139 14.43 -9.86 16.46
CA ARG A 139 13.24 -10.10 17.31
C ARG A 139 12.54 -8.80 17.67
N VAL A 140 11.21 -8.87 17.79
CA VAL A 140 10.42 -7.73 18.31
C VAL A 140 10.56 -7.69 19.83
N GLN A 141 11.10 -6.58 20.32
CA GLN A 141 11.21 -6.27 21.75
C GLN A 141 10.06 -5.35 22.17
N TYR A 142 9.49 -5.59 23.35
CA TYR A 142 8.45 -4.73 23.89
C TYR A 142 9.07 -3.46 24.51
N TYR A 143 8.43 -2.32 24.28
CA TYR A 143 8.81 -1.03 24.86
C TYR A 143 7.59 -0.41 25.53
N ASN A 144 7.80 0.26 26.66
CA ASN A 144 6.77 1.08 27.29
C ASN A 144 6.59 2.36 26.49
N GLY A 145 5.74 2.32 25.47
CA GLY A 145 5.45 3.47 24.61
C GLY A 145 4.65 3.11 23.36
N PRO A 146 4.23 4.13 22.58
CA PRO A 146 3.50 3.96 21.33
C PRO A 146 4.45 3.57 20.18
N VAL A 147 5.07 2.40 20.32
CA VAL A 147 6.03 1.83 19.36
C VAL A 147 5.46 0.52 18.81
N VAL A 148 5.44 0.41 17.50
CA VAL A 148 4.91 -0.76 16.79
C VAL A 148 5.88 -1.19 15.68
N ALA A 149 6.11 -2.50 15.58
CA ALA A 149 6.85 -3.13 14.52
C ALA A 149 5.85 -3.59 13.46
N CYS A 150 6.05 -3.11 12.24
CA CYS A 150 5.12 -3.31 11.15
C CYS A 150 5.79 -3.98 9.96
N ALA A 151 5.07 -4.88 9.31
CA ALA A 151 5.44 -5.44 8.04
C ALA A 151 4.86 -4.56 6.93
N CYS A 152 5.73 -4.12 6.02
CA CYS A 152 5.44 -3.06 5.07
C CYS A 152 5.89 -3.43 3.66
N ASP A 153 5.15 -2.96 2.67
CA ASP A 153 5.58 -2.89 1.28
C ASP A 153 5.99 -1.45 0.97
N LEU A 154 7.21 -1.26 0.48
CA LEU A 154 7.68 -0.01 -0.11
C LEU A 154 7.20 0.07 -1.54
N LEU A 155 6.61 1.21 -1.91
CA LEU A 155 5.98 1.42 -3.19
C LEU A 155 6.73 2.47 -4.02
N SER A 156 6.79 2.28 -5.33
CA SER A 156 7.14 3.33 -6.30
C SER A 156 6.00 4.34 -6.44
N ASP A 157 6.26 5.40 -7.20
CA ASP A 157 5.31 6.43 -7.58
C ASP A 157 4.10 5.88 -8.35
N ASP A 158 4.31 4.90 -9.22
CA ASP A 158 3.25 4.18 -9.94
C ASP A 158 2.51 3.13 -9.09
N GLY A 159 2.88 2.98 -7.81
CA GLY A 159 2.26 2.05 -6.86
C GLY A 159 2.74 0.60 -6.94
N ARG A 160 3.74 0.27 -7.77
CA ARG A 160 4.37 -1.06 -7.75
C ARG A 160 5.10 -1.33 -6.44
N VAL A 161 5.10 -2.60 -6.02
CA VAL A 161 5.85 -3.05 -4.85
C VAL A 161 7.33 -3.20 -5.20
N LEU A 162 8.16 -2.36 -4.56
CA LEU A 162 9.62 -2.38 -4.70
C LEU A 162 10.27 -3.35 -3.70
N ALA A 163 9.87 -3.32 -2.44
CA ALA A 163 10.42 -4.24 -1.44
C ALA A 163 9.44 -4.48 -0.32
N ARG A 164 9.53 -5.65 0.30
CA ARG A 164 8.84 -5.95 1.55
C ARG A 164 9.84 -5.87 2.70
N VAL A 165 9.63 -4.93 3.60
CA VAL A 165 10.56 -4.64 4.69
C VAL A 165 9.81 -4.49 6.02
N PRO A 166 10.41 -4.90 7.15
CA PRO A 166 9.90 -4.53 8.46
C PRO A 166 10.35 -3.10 8.83
N LEU A 167 9.41 -2.27 9.28
CA LEU A 167 9.69 -0.92 9.78
C LEU A 167 9.19 -0.76 11.21
N ASN A 168 9.92 0.03 12.00
CA ASN A 168 9.45 0.46 13.31
C ASN A 168 8.74 1.80 13.17
N PHE A 169 7.50 1.90 13.65
CA PHE A 169 6.79 3.16 13.80
C PHE A 169 6.73 3.54 15.27
N TYR A 170 7.05 4.78 15.58
CA TYR A 170 6.93 5.31 16.93
C TYR A 170 6.22 6.66 16.90
N TYR A 171 5.34 6.88 17.87
CA TYR A 171 4.61 8.13 18.00
C TYR A 171 5.35 9.07 18.95
N TRP A 172 5.83 10.21 18.43
CA TRP A 172 6.62 11.18 19.18
C TRP A 172 6.32 12.62 18.77
N ARG A 173 6.19 13.52 19.75
CA ARG A 173 5.84 14.94 19.55
C ARG A 173 4.64 15.12 18.62
N LYS A 174 3.57 14.38 18.92
CA LYS A 174 2.31 14.38 18.18
C LYS A 174 2.41 13.91 16.71
N ALA A 175 3.41 13.13 16.32
CA ALA A 175 3.53 12.59 14.96
C ALA A 175 4.01 11.15 14.97
N TRP A 176 3.50 10.36 14.02
CA TRP A 176 4.12 9.07 13.69
C TRP A 176 5.41 9.30 12.92
N ARG A 177 6.43 8.51 13.27
CA ARG A 177 7.76 8.52 12.66
C ARG A 177 8.19 7.11 12.36
N VAL A 178 8.95 6.96 11.28
CA VAL A 178 9.57 5.69 10.88
C VAL A 178 11.02 5.65 11.38
N GLN A 179 11.40 4.48 11.87
CA GLN A 179 12.79 4.08 12.09
C GLN A 179 13.07 2.80 11.31
N ASP A 180 14.21 2.77 10.63
CA ASP A 180 14.79 1.52 10.15
C ASP A 180 15.35 0.72 11.32
N PRO A 181 14.87 -0.50 11.57
CA PRO A 181 15.57 -1.38 12.50
C PRO A 181 16.97 -1.77 12.03
N ARG A 182 17.33 -1.55 10.75
CA ARG A 182 18.53 -2.08 10.06
C ARG A 182 18.85 -3.49 10.52
N PRO A 183 17.89 -4.42 10.45
CA PRO A 183 18.17 -5.76 10.89
C PRO A 183 19.31 -6.34 10.08
N SER A 184 20.18 -7.13 10.71
CA SER A 184 21.07 -7.96 9.94
C SER A 184 20.17 -8.89 9.13
N TYR A 185 19.91 -8.60 7.86
CA TYR A 185 19.08 -9.50 7.04
C TYR A 185 19.88 -10.73 6.55
N LYS A 186 21.04 -10.99 7.17
CA LYS A 186 21.62 -12.32 7.30
C LYS A 186 20.67 -13.19 8.12
N SER A 187 20.47 -14.43 7.67
CA SER A 187 19.69 -15.40 8.43
C SER A 187 20.28 -15.56 9.83
N VAL A 188 19.49 -15.27 10.84
CA VAL A 188 19.86 -15.41 12.25
C VAL A 188 19.83 -16.90 12.64
N PRO A 189 20.73 -17.39 13.52
CA PRO A 189 20.83 -18.82 13.82
C PRO A 189 19.52 -19.46 14.28
N TRP A 190 18.67 -18.71 15.00
CA TRP A 190 17.38 -19.19 15.45
C TRP A 190 16.35 -19.36 14.32
N ALA A 191 16.51 -18.68 13.17
CA ALA A 191 15.58 -18.82 12.05
C ALA A 191 15.58 -20.25 11.47
N TYR A 192 16.69 -20.98 11.60
CA TYR A 192 16.75 -22.40 11.27
C TYR A 192 16.00 -23.29 12.28
N GLN A 193 15.85 -22.82 13.52
CA GLN A 193 15.20 -23.55 14.61
C GLN A 193 13.68 -23.32 14.66
N GLU A 194 13.20 -22.26 14.02
CA GLU A 194 11.78 -21.90 13.95
C GLU A 194 11.35 -21.81 12.47
N PRO A 195 11.31 -22.95 11.74
CA PRO A 195 11.01 -22.94 10.33
C PRO A 195 9.61 -22.40 10.07
N SER A 196 9.48 -21.59 9.03
CA SER A 196 8.17 -21.21 8.52
C SER A 196 7.34 -22.47 8.22
N PRO A 197 6.02 -22.46 8.46
CA PRO A 197 5.17 -23.60 8.19
C PRO A 197 5.42 -24.14 6.78
N PRO A 198 5.45 -25.47 6.60
CA PRO A 198 5.68 -26.05 5.29
C PRO A 198 4.62 -25.54 4.32
N LYS A 199 5.04 -25.22 3.09
CA LYS A 199 4.13 -24.86 1.99
C LYS A 199 2.99 -25.88 1.94
N SER A 200 1.75 -25.42 2.09
CA SER A 200 0.59 -26.29 1.94
C SER A 200 0.49 -26.73 0.48
N LYS A 201 0.89 -27.96 0.17
CA LYS A 201 0.65 -28.58 -1.15
C LYS A 201 -0.79 -29.06 -1.24
N GLY A 202 -1.74 -28.13 -1.25
CA GLY A 202 -3.16 -28.41 -1.44
C GLY A 202 -3.61 -28.08 -2.86
N TRP A 203 -4.63 -28.79 -3.36
CA TRP A 203 -5.28 -28.56 -4.67
C TRP A 203 -5.76 -27.11 -4.87
N PHE A 204 -5.94 -26.34 -3.79
CA PHE A 204 -6.42 -24.95 -3.82
C PHE A 204 -5.30 -23.88 -3.90
N GLY A 205 -4.07 -24.26 -4.24
CA GLY A 205 -2.94 -23.34 -4.43
C GLY A 205 -2.28 -22.85 -3.14
N ASP A 206 -1.09 -22.27 -3.30
CA ASP A 206 -0.29 -21.68 -2.21
C ASP A 206 -1.12 -20.59 -1.50
N ARG A 207 -1.65 -20.88 -0.31
CA ARG A 207 -2.24 -19.85 0.58
C ARG A 207 -1.13 -19.25 1.43
N TYR A 208 -0.65 -18.07 1.02
CA TYR A 208 0.12 -17.15 1.85
C TYR A 208 -0.64 -15.84 2.01
#